data_AF-A0AAW0A343-F1
#
_entry.id   AF-A0AAW0A343-F1
#
_cell.length_a   1.000
_cell.length_b   1.000
_cell.length_c   1.000
_cell.angle_alpha   90.00
_cell.angle_beta   90.00
_cell.angle_gamma   90.00
#
_symmetry.space_group_name_H-M   'P 1'
#
loop_
_entity.id
_entity.type
_entity.pdbx_description
1 polymer ?
#
loop_
_entity_poly.entity_id
_entity_poly.type
_entity_poly.pdbx_seq_one_letter_code
_entity_poly.pdbx_strand_id
1 'polypeptide(L)'
;MSAHMSVPDIAAATDISERTIYRIIRTWRTTGDHVQIPLQLGRPRILTSFDVAYLEGLVARTPDIYLFELQECLYEATGLDVAKTTICDALLRMGYVRVHISRTALEAEENKRLGFQCEVGQHPPRRLVFIDEAACNRHTTRRQMAWAPIGMRARRHDFFVRGIRYSVLPAICLDGILHFDVLT
;
A
#
# COMPACT_ATOMS: atom_id res chain seq x y z
N MET A 1 -36.70 28.35 -32.84
CA MET A 1 -37.70 27.34 -33.25
C MET A 1 -37.41 26.04 -32.50
N SER A 2 -37.88 25.87 -31.26
CA SER A 2 -37.86 24.54 -30.62
C SER A 2 -39.24 23.93 -30.82
N ALA A 3 -39.32 22.88 -31.63
CA ALA A 3 -40.56 22.11 -31.77
C ALA A 3 -41.00 21.65 -30.38
N HIS A 4 -42.17 22.12 -29.92
CA HIS A 4 -42.78 21.61 -28.70
C HIS A 4 -43.34 20.21 -29.01
N MET A 5 -42.46 19.20 -29.04
CA MET A 5 -42.91 17.81 -28.98
C MET A 5 -43.70 17.63 -27.70
N SER A 6 -44.93 17.12 -27.83
CA SER A 6 -45.73 16.80 -26.65
C SER A 6 -45.12 15.60 -25.92
N VAL A 7 -45.41 15.46 -24.63
CA VAL A 7 -44.92 14.30 -23.86
C VAL A 7 -45.36 12.96 -24.46
N PRO A 8 -46.59 12.81 -25.01
CA PRO A 8 -46.97 11.65 -25.80
C PRO A 8 -46.07 11.38 -27.02
N ASP A 9 -45.65 12.42 -27.76
CA ASP A 9 -44.76 12.26 -28.92
C ASP A 9 -43.37 11.79 -28.49
N ILE A 10 -42.88 12.28 -27.35
CA ILE A 10 -41.61 11.84 -26.76
C ILE A 10 -41.72 10.38 -26.31
N ALA A 11 -42.83 10.00 -25.68
CA ALA A 11 -43.08 8.62 -25.23
C ALA A 11 -43.10 7.65 -26.42
N ALA A 12 -43.84 8.01 -27.48
CA ALA A 12 -43.91 7.23 -28.71
C ALA A 12 -42.54 7.10 -29.42
N ALA A 13 -41.71 8.15 -29.39
CA ALA A 13 -40.40 8.14 -30.03
C ALA A 13 -39.29 7.45 -29.22
N THR A 14 -39.43 7.34 -27.90
CA THR A 14 -38.37 6.85 -26.99
C THR A 14 -38.70 5.55 -26.26
N ASP A 15 -39.95 5.08 -26.37
CA ASP A 15 -40.48 3.93 -25.60
C ASP A 15 -40.34 4.10 -24.07
N ILE A 16 -40.22 5.36 -23.62
CA ILE A 16 -40.16 5.72 -22.21
C ILE A 16 -41.56 6.10 -21.74
N SER A 17 -41.96 5.62 -20.57
CA SER A 17 -43.26 5.98 -20.00
C SER A 17 -43.39 7.49 -19.80
N GLU A 18 -44.56 8.06 -20.12
CA GLU A 18 -44.85 9.49 -19.92
C GLU A 18 -44.51 9.94 -18.50
N ARG A 19 -44.78 9.09 -17.50
CA ARG A 19 -44.44 9.35 -16.08
C ARG A 19 -42.94 9.62 -15.88
N THR A 20 -42.08 8.87 -16.56
CA THR A 20 -40.62 9.06 -16.49
C THR A 20 -40.21 10.34 -17.20
N ILE A 21 -40.81 10.63 -18.35
CA ILE A 21 -40.56 11.88 -19.10
C ILE A 21 -40.96 13.10 -18.26
N TYR A 22 -42.15 13.10 -17.65
CA TYR A 22 -42.58 14.15 -16.72
C TYR A 22 -41.63 14.29 -15.51
N ARG A 23 -41.11 13.18 -14.97
CA ARG A 23 -40.13 13.20 -13.86
C ARG A 23 -38.81 13.84 -14.29
N ILE A 24 -38.31 13.52 -15.49
CA ILE A 24 -37.08 14.10 -16.05
C ILE A 24 -37.29 15.61 -16.30
N ILE A 25 -38.39 16.00 -16.96
CA ILE A 25 -38.72 17.42 -17.20
C ILE A 25 -38.83 18.19 -15.88
N ARG A 26 -39.49 17.62 -14.87
CA ARG A 26 -39.59 18.23 -13.55
C ARG A 26 -38.21 18.39 -12.88
N THR A 27 -37.36 17.38 -12.99
CA THR A 27 -35.99 17.42 -12.43
C THR A 27 -35.18 18.52 -13.11
N TRP A 28 -35.24 18.59 -14.44
CA TRP A 28 -34.56 19.63 -15.22
C TRP A 28 -35.06 21.04 -14.89
N ARG A 29 -36.39 21.24 -14.79
CA ARG A 29 -36.97 22.53 -14.41
C ARG A 29 -36.59 22.99 -13.00
N THR A 30 -36.37 22.04 -12.08
CA THR A 30 -36.07 22.35 -10.67
C THR A 30 -34.57 22.53 -10.43
N THR A 31 -33.74 21.74 -11.11
CA THR A 31 -32.31 21.59 -10.80
C THR A 31 -31.39 22.12 -11.90
N GLY A 32 -31.93 22.41 -13.09
CA GLY A 32 -31.15 22.73 -14.29
C GLY A 32 -30.46 21.51 -14.94
N ASP A 33 -30.55 20.35 -14.29
CA ASP A 33 -29.96 19.09 -14.72
C ASP A 33 -31.03 17.99 -14.77
N HIS A 34 -30.84 17.04 -15.68
CA HIS A 34 -31.66 15.85 -15.86
C HIS A 34 -31.28 14.70 -14.91
N VAL A 35 -30.10 14.78 -14.29
CA VAL A 35 -29.61 13.83 -13.29
C VAL A 35 -30.10 14.25 -11.90
N GLN A 36 -30.91 13.40 -11.27
CA GLN A 36 -31.07 13.45 -9.82
C GLN A 36 -29.72 13.05 -9.22
N ILE A 37 -29.00 13.96 -8.55
CA ILE A 37 -27.84 13.57 -7.73
C ILE A 37 -28.39 12.56 -6.72
N PRO A 38 -28.02 11.27 -6.78
CA PRO A 38 -28.55 10.32 -5.81
C PRO A 38 -28.07 10.76 -4.43
N LEU A 39 -29.00 10.92 -3.49
CA LEU A 39 -28.65 10.87 -2.06
C LEU A 39 -27.76 9.64 -1.90
N GLN A 40 -26.55 9.79 -1.37
CA GLN A 40 -25.57 8.71 -1.21
C GLN A 40 -26.26 7.43 -0.72
N LEU A 41 -26.55 6.51 -1.64
CA LEU A 41 -27.27 5.28 -1.35
C LEU A 41 -26.28 4.31 -0.70
N GLY A 42 -26.41 4.11 0.61
CA GLY A 42 -25.59 3.15 1.33
C GLY A 42 -25.66 3.28 2.84
N ARG A 43 -25.26 2.21 3.54
CA ARG A 43 -25.06 2.24 4.99
C ARG A 43 -23.94 3.25 5.30
N PRO A 44 -24.11 4.14 6.30
CA PRO A 44 -23.04 5.01 6.76
C PRO A 44 -21.79 4.20 7.09
N ARG A 45 -20.62 4.73 6.72
CA ARG A 45 -19.35 4.07 7.01
C ARG A 45 -19.12 4.05 8.53
N ILE A 46 -18.50 2.97 9.00
CA ILE A 46 -18.17 2.80 10.42
C ILE A 46 -17.10 3.81 10.84
N LEU A 47 -16.12 4.08 9.96
CA LEU A 47 -15.08 5.08 10.19
C LEU A 47 -15.60 6.47 9.83
N THR A 48 -15.52 7.38 10.81
CA THR A 48 -15.82 8.80 10.64
C THR A 48 -14.69 9.51 9.91
N SER A 49 -14.92 10.76 9.48
CA SER A 49 -13.86 11.60 8.90
C SER A 49 -12.69 11.83 9.87
N PHE A 50 -12.97 11.88 11.17
CA PHE A 50 -11.93 12.05 12.19
C PHE A 50 -11.05 10.80 12.31
N ASP A 51 -11.64 9.61 12.30
CA ASP A 51 -10.90 8.33 12.34
C ASP A 51 -9.98 8.19 11.12
N VAL A 52 -10.49 8.58 9.95
CA VAL A 52 -9.75 8.55 8.69
C VAL A 52 -8.55 9.52 8.73
N ALA A 53 -8.75 10.75 9.22
CA ALA A 53 -7.66 11.72 9.38
C ALA A 53 -6.61 11.25 10.42
N TYR A 54 -7.05 10.58 11.47
CA TYR A 54 -6.15 9.99 12.46
C TYR A 54 -5.27 8.88 11.86
N LEU A 55 -5.87 7.96 11.11
CA LEU A 55 -5.15 6.92 10.36
C LEU A 55 -4.16 7.52 9.36
N GLU A 56 -4.53 8.60 8.68
CA GLU A 56 -3.62 9.34 7.80
C GLU A 56 -2.38 9.83 8.55
N GLY A 57 -2.60 10.48 9.70
CA GLY A 57 -1.52 11.00 10.53
C GLY A 57 -0.59 9.90 11.05
N LEU A 58 -1.10 8.69 11.32
CA LEU A 58 -0.27 7.55 11.71
C LEU A 58 0.58 7.05 10.54
N VAL A 59 -0.01 6.88 9.36
CA VAL A 59 0.69 6.45 8.16
C VAL A 59 1.74 7.46 7.72
N ALA A 60 1.46 8.76 7.83
CA ALA A 60 2.41 9.82 7.50
C ALA A 60 3.63 9.83 8.45
N ARG A 61 3.43 9.53 9.74
CA ARG A 61 4.50 9.47 10.75
C ARG A 61 5.32 8.18 10.66
N THR A 62 4.64 7.05 10.50
CA THR A 62 5.23 5.70 10.48
C THR A 62 4.67 4.95 9.28
N PRO A 63 5.26 5.12 8.08
CA PRO A 63 4.70 4.54 6.86
C PRO A 63 4.77 3.00 6.85
N ASP A 64 5.66 2.37 7.61
CA ASP A 64 5.78 0.92 7.73
C ASP A 64 4.87 0.30 8.81
N ILE A 65 3.90 1.05 9.35
CA ILE A 65 2.93 0.56 10.32
C ILE A 65 2.06 -0.59 9.77
N TYR A 66 1.86 -1.64 10.57
CA TYR A 66 1.00 -2.77 10.21
C TYR A 66 -0.49 -2.43 10.42
N LEU A 67 -1.36 -3.15 9.72
CA LEU A 67 -2.82 -3.00 9.89
C LEU A 67 -3.30 -3.33 11.31
N PHE A 68 -2.63 -4.26 12.01
CA PHE A 68 -3.01 -4.57 13.40
C PHE A 68 -2.61 -3.45 14.36
N GLU A 69 -1.46 -2.80 14.14
CA GLU A 69 -1.05 -1.65 14.95
C GLU A 69 -1.93 -0.44 14.68
N LEU A 70 -2.33 -0.22 13.43
CA LEU A 70 -3.33 0.80 13.09
C LEU A 70 -4.67 0.52 13.79
N GLN A 71 -5.07 -0.75 13.89
CA GLN A 71 -6.28 -1.15 14.62
C GLN A 71 -6.14 -0.87 16.12
N GLU A 72 -5.02 -1.25 16.74
CA GLU A 72 -4.72 -0.98 18.15
C GLU A 72 -4.69 0.52 18.43
N CYS A 73 -3.93 1.30 17.65
CA CYS A 73 -3.86 2.75 17.82
C CYS A 73 -5.21 3.45 17.63
N LEU A 74 -6.07 2.94 16.74
CA LEU A 74 -7.41 3.46 16.55
C LEU A 74 -8.32 3.11 17.72
N TYR A 75 -8.28 1.86 18.19
CA TYR A 75 -9.02 1.42 19.37
C TYR A 75 -8.63 2.21 20.62
N GLU A 76 -7.34 2.44 20.85
CA GLU A 76 -6.85 3.25 21.97
C GLU A 76 -7.30 4.72 21.88
N ALA A 77 -7.35 5.30 20.68
CA ALA A 77 -7.70 6.70 20.50
C ALA A 77 -9.21 6.97 20.50
N THR A 78 -10.02 6.06 19.95
CA THR A 78 -11.46 6.31 19.71
C THR A 78 -12.38 5.25 20.31
N GLY A 79 -11.83 4.17 20.88
CA GLY A 79 -12.59 3.04 21.43
C GLY A 79 -13.22 2.14 20.36
N LEU A 80 -12.91 2.37 19.09
CA LEU A 80 -13.55 1.70 17.96
C LEU A 80 -12.76 0.46 17.55
N ASP A 81 -13.36 -0.73 17.72
CA ASP A 81 -12.80 -1.97 17.19
C ASP A 81 -13.34 -2.25 15.78
N VAL A 82 -12.48 -2.09 14.78
CA VAL A 82 -12.80 -2.35 13.38
C VAL A 82 -11.92 -3.45 12.81
N ALA A 83 -12.48 -4.26 11.91
CA ALA A 83 -11.69 -5.24 11.18
C ALA A 83 -10.56 -4.57 10.37
N LYS A 84 -9.40 -5.23 10.29
CA LYS A 84 -8.23 -4.79 9.51
C LYS A 84 -8.55 -4.50 8.03
N THR A 85 -9.53 -5.22 7.46
CA THR A 85 -10.04 -4.98 6.11
C THR A 85 -10.69 -3.61 5.98
N THR A 86 -11.46 -3.16 6.97
CA THR A 86 -12.08 -1.83 7.02
C THR A 86 -11.02 -0.73 6.98
N ILE A 87 -9.93 -0.90 7.73
CA ILE A 87 -8.79 0.03 7.75
C ILE A 87 -8.08 0.01 6.39
N CYS A 88 -7.83 -1.17 5.83
CA CYS A 88 -7.23 -1.32 4.51
C CYS A 88 -8.05 -0.61 3.42
N ASP A 89 -9.36 -0.83 3.39
CA ASP A 89 -10.27 -0.19 2.45
C ASP A 89 -10.34 1.33 2.66
N ALA A 90 -10.22 1.81 3.90
CA ALA A 90 -10.12 3.24 4.19
C ALA A 90 -8.84 3.84 3.59
N LEU A 91 -7.68 3.22 3.83
CA LEU A 91 -6.39 3.66 3.28
C LEU A 91 -6.38 3.64 1.76
N LEU A 92 -6.92 2.59 1.13
CA LEU A 92 -7.03 2.51 -0.33
C LEU A 92 -7.91 3.64 -0.89
N ARG A 93 -9.03 3.96 -0.24
CA ARG A 93 -9.90 5.08 -0.64
C ARG A 93 -9.25 6.45 -0.46
N MET A 94 -8.34 6.58 0.49
CA MET A 94 -7.51 7.78 0.65
C MET A 94 -6.36 7.83 -0.37
N GLY A 95 -6.17 6.79 -1.17
CA GLY A 95 -5.12 6.71 -2.17
C GLY A 95 -3.78 6.17 -1.64
N TYR A 96 -3.76 5.49 -0.49
CA TYR A 96 -2.57 4.81 0.02
C TYR A 96 -2.55 3.35 -0.43
N VAL A 97 -1.39 2.90 -0.88
CA VAL A 97 -1.11 1.52 -1.26
C VAL A 97 0.12 1.00 -0.54
N ARG A 98 0.23 -0.32 -0.42
CA ARG A 98 1.35 -0.96 0.24
C ARG A 98 2.46 -1.27 -0.77
N VAL A 99 3.62 -0.66 -0.59
CA VAL A 99 4.77 -0.75 -1.51
C VAL A 99 6.01 -1.29 -0.80
N HIS A 100 6.88 -1.96 -1.55
CA HIS A 100 8.20 -2.37 -1.03
C HIS A 100 9.09 -1.16 -0.79
N ILE A 101 9.77 -1.15 0.36
CA ILE A 101 10.73 -0.11 0.70
C ILE A 101 12.00 -0.31 -0.15
N SER A 102 12.24 0.59 -1.12
CA SER A 102 13.45 0.53 -1.94
C SER A 102 14.67 1.02 -1.15
N ARG A 103 15.66 0.15 -0.96
CA ARG A 103 17.01 0.50 -0.50
C ARG A 103 18.00 0.17 -1.59
N THR A 104 18.40 1.17 -2.38
CA THR A 104 19.47 0.99 -3.36
C THR A 104 20.80 1.24 -2.65
N ALA A 105 21.71 0.25 -2.64
CA ALA A 105 23.09 0.45 -2.21
C ALA A 105 23.81 1.32 -3.26
N LEU A 106 24.48 2.38 -2.83
CA LEU A 106 25.15 3.34 -3.72
C LEU A 106 26.41 2.78 -4.41
N GLU A 107 26.95 1.66 -3.94
CA GLU A 107 28.33 1.22 -4.23
C GLU A 107 28.44 0.09 -5.27
N ALA A 108 27.33 -0.32 -5.90
CA ALA A 108 27.33 -1.45 -6.84
C ALA A 108 27.88 -1.05 -8.22
N GLU A 109 29.11 -1.49 -8.52
CA GLU A 109 29.75 -1.32 -9.83
C GLU A 109 29.57 -2.58 -10.70
N GLU A 110 28.85 -2.45 -11.81
CA GLU A 110 28.42 -3.58 -12.65
C GLU A 110 29.60 -4.34 -13.29
N ASN A 111 30.67 -3.63 -13.68
CA ASN A 111 31.85 -4.24 -14.30
C ASN A 111 32.57 -5.22 -13.36
N LYS A 112 32.64 -4.90 -12.06
CA LYS A 112 33.24 -5.78 -11.06
C LYS A 112 32.38 -7.02 -10.81
N ARG A 113 31.06 -6.90 -10.90
CA ARG A 113 30.13 -8.04 -10.78
C ARG A 113 30.28 -9.01 -11.94
N LEU A 114 30.37 -8.49 -13.17
CA LEU A 114 30.60 -9.31 -14.36
C LEU A 114 31.94 -10.05 -14.30
N GLY A 115 33.02 -9.36 -13.90
CA GLY A 115 34.33 -9.99 -13.69
C GLY A 115 34.29 -11.14 -12.69
N PHE A 116 33.67 -10.92 -11.53
CA PHE A 116 33.50 -11.96 -10.51
C PHE A 116 32.67 -13.15 -11.01
N GLN A 117 31.58 -12.91 -11.75
CA GLN A 117 30.77 -13.99 -12.32
C GLN A 117 31.54 -14.83 -13.34
N CYS A 118 32.35 -14.20 -14.19
CA CYS A 118 33.20 -14.90 -15.16
C CYS A 118 34.31 -15.72 -14.48
N GLU A 119 34.85 -15.24 -13.36
CA GLU A 119 35.86 -15.95 -12.58
C GLU A 119 35.26 -17.16 -11.84
N VAL A 120 34.19 -16.95 -11.07
CA VAL A 120 33.54 -18.00 -10.28
C VAL A 120 32.89 -19.07 -11.18
N GLY A 121 32.38 -18.69 -12.35
CA GLY A 121 31.76 -19.60 -13.30
C GLY A 121 32.70 -20.67 -13.88
N GLN A 122 34.02 -20.55 -13.68
CA GLN A 122 35.01 -21.54 -14.10
C GLN A 122 35.06 -22.76 -13.17
N HIS A 123 34.45 -22.67 -11.99
CA HIS A 123 34.44 -23.75 -11.00
C HIS A 123 33.08 -24.42 -10.92
N PRO A 124 33.02 -25.76 -10.78
CA PRO A 124 31.77 -26.45 -10.56
C PRO A 124 31.16 -26.01 -9.22
N PRO A 125 29.84 -25.78 -9.14
CA PRO A 125 29.19 -25.21 -7.95
C PRO A 125 29.48 -25.94 -6.64
N ARG A 126 29.67 -27.27 -6.68
CA ARG A 126 30.01 -28.09 -5.51
C ARG A 126 31.38 -27.81 -4.87
N ARG A 127 32.27 -27.11 -5.57
CA ARG A 127 33.60 -26.72 -5.07
C ARG A 127 33.63 -25.31 -4.49
N LEU A 128 32.51 -24.58 -4.56
CA LEU A 128 32.44 -23.21 -4.09
C LEU A 128 32.01 -23.18 -2.63
N VAL A 129 32.78 -22.46 -1.82
CA VAL A 129 32.45 -22.11 -0.44
C VAL A 129 32.45 -20.60 -0.36
N PHE A 130 31.33 -20.04 0.09
CA PHE A 130 31.18 -18.60 0.28
C PHE A 130 31.32 -18.28 1.75
N ILE A 131 32.16 -17.30 2.05
CA ILE A 131 32.33 -16.72 3.38
C ILE A 131 31.87 -15.28 3.28
N ASP A 132 30.94 -14.89 4.13
CA ASP A 132 30.48 -13.50 4.23
C ASP A 132 30.23 -13.15 5.69
N GLU A 133 30.34 -11.88 6.06
CA GLU A 133 30.03 -11.43 7.42
C GLU A 133 28.55 -11.04 7.52
N ALA A 134 27.77 -11.85 8.22
CA ALA A 134 26.38 -11.57 8.53
C ALA A 134 26.27 -10.92 9.92
N ALA A 135 26.04 -9.61 9.97
CA ALA A 135 25.77 -8.91 11.22
C ALA A 135 24.30 -9.06 11.63
N CYS A 136 24.07 -9.60 12.83
CA CYS A 136 22.77 -9.67 13.48
C CYS A 136 22.74 -8.75 14.72
N ASN A 137 21.85 -7.76 14.68
CA ASN A 137 21.50 -6.97 15.87
C ASN A 137 20.13 -7.43 16.37
N ARG A 138 19.95 -7.52 17.70
CA ARG A 138 18.70 -7.95 18.38
C ARG A 138 17.42 -7.19 17.97
N HIS A 139 17.52 -6.11 17.19
CA HIS A 139 16.39 -5.28 16.76
C HIS A 139 16.12 -5.26 15.25
N THR A 140 16.79 -6.05 14.43
CA THR A 140 16.67 -5.89 12.97
C THR A 140 15.52 -6.69 12.34
N THR A 141 14.32 -6.63 12.93
CA THR A 141 13.07 -7.00 12.22
C THR A 141 12.64 -5.82 11.35
N ARG A 142 13.48 -5.45 10.38
CA ARG A 142 13.21 -4.32 9.49
C ARG A 142 12.02 -4.68 8.59
N ARG A 143 10.96 -3.89 8.64
CA ARG A 143 9.76 -4.08 7.81
C ARG A 143 10.12 -3.82 6.36
N GLN A 144 9.66 -4.69 5.47
CA GLN A 144 9.96 -4.63 4.03
C GLN A 144 8.94 -3.81 3.24
N MET A 145 7.78 -3.55 3.85
CA MET A 145 6.62 -2.95 3.23
C MET A 145 6.21 -1.71 4.00
N ALA A 146 5.77 -0.69 3.28
CA ALA A 146 5.24 0.53 3.85
C ALA A 146 4.09 1.08 2.99
N TRP A 147 3.22 1.86 3.61
CA TRP A 147 2.16 2.61 2.98
C TRP A 147 2.73 3.86 2.32
N ALA A 148 2.33 4.10 1.08
CA ALA A 148 2.63 5.32 0.34
C ALA A 148 1.43 5.72 -0.52
N PRO A 149 1.27 7.01 -0.84
CA PRO A 149 0.32 7.43 -1.86
C PRO A 149 0.56 6.69 -3.18
N ILE A 150 -0.50 6.41 -3.94
CA ILE A 150 -0.41 5.75 -5.25
C ILE A 150 0.60 6.50 -6.13
N GLY A 151 1.54 5.74 -6.72
CA GLY A 151 2.60 6.29 -7.57
C GLY A 151 3.82 6.84 -6.81
N MET A 152 3.80 6.87 -5.47
CA MET A 152 4.93 7.31 -4.66
C MET A 152 5.73 6.13 -4.08
N ARG A 153 7.00 6.38 -3.76
CA ARG A 153 7.85 5.44 -3.03
C ARG A 153 7.77 5.72 -1.54
N ALA A 154 7.60 4.67 -0.73
CA ALA A 154 7.76 4.78 0.71
C ALA A 154 9.24 4.95 1.07
N ARG A 155 9.58 6.04 1.76
CA ARG A 155 10.93 6.30 2.28
C ARG A 155 10.85 6.35 3.80
N ARG A 156 11.68 5.56 4.48
CA ARG A 156 11.82 5.59 5.95
C ARG A 156 13.26 5.95 6.29
N HIS A 157 13.42 7.04 7.02
CA HIS A 157 14.67 7.37 7.70
C HIS A 157 14.61 6.71 9.08
N ASP A 158 15.51 5.76 9.33
CA ASP A 158 15.54 4.99 10.57
C ASP A 158 16.80 5.33 11.36
N PHE A 159 16.70 5.33 12.69
CA PHE A 159 17.84 5.58 13.56
C PHE A 159 18.67 4.30 13.66
N PHE A 160 19.97 4.38 13.37
CA PHE A 160 20.90 3.29 13.62
C PHE A 160 21.20 3.17 15.12
N VAL A 161 20.27 2.60 15.89
CA VAL A 161 20.50 2.33 17.32
C VAL A 161 21.38 1.07 17.43
N ARG A 162 22.59 1.24 18.00
CA ARG A 162 23.54 0.15 18.23
C ARG A 162 23.15 -0.63 19.50
N GLY A 163 22.40 -1.72 19.33
CA GLY A 163 22.41 -2.80 20.32
C GLY A 163 23.73 -3.58 20.26
N ILE A 164 23.88 -4.62 21.10
CA ILE A 164 24.98 -5.60 20.95
C ILE A 164 24.83 -6.22 19.55
N ARG A 165 25.86 -6.06 18.72
CA ARG A 165 25.96 -6.60 17.37
C ARG A 165 26.67 -7.93 17.49
N TYR A 166 26.00 -9.01 17.12
CA TYR A 166 26.66 -10.28 16.88
C TYR A 166 27.00 -10.33 15.40
N SER A 167 28.28 -10.42 15.05
CA SER A 167 28.68 -10.67 13.67
C SER A 167 28.94 -12.16 13.51
N VAL A 168 28.28 -12.80 12.56
CA VAL A 168 28.47 -14.22 12.26
C VAL A 168 29.24 -14.33 10.96
N LEU A 169 30.28 -15.16 10.93
CA LEU A 169 31.05 -15.49 9.73
C LEU A 169 30.76 -16.94 9.33
N PRO A 170 29.65 -17.22 8.61
CA PRO A 170 29.39 -18.54 8.08
C PRO A 170 30.22 -18.82 6.84
N ALA A 171 30.73 -20.04 6.74
CA ALA A 171 31.20 -20.66 5.51
C ALA A 171 30.09 -21.58 4.97
N ILE A 172 29.54 -21.24 3.80
CA ILE A 172 28.37 -21.92 3.22
C ILE A 172 28.72 -22.51 1.86
N CYS A 173 28.26 -23.74 1.62
CA CYS A 173 28.34 -24.41 0.32
C CYS A 173 26.96 -24.96 -0.08
N LEU A 174 26.88 -25.68 -1.20
CA LEU A 174 25.62 -26.29 -1.67
C LEU A 174 25.02 -27.31 -0.70
N ASP A 175 25.84 -27.94 0.15
CA ASP A 175 25.38 -28.94 1.11
C ASP A 175 25.00 -28.32 2.47
N GLY A 176 25.12 -26.99 2.61
CA GLY A 176 24.73 -26.24 3.81
C GLY A 176 25.87 -25.46 4.45
N ILE A 177 25.77 -25.24 5.76
CA ILE A 177 26.78 -24.51 6.54
C ILE A 177 27.90 -25.48 6.91
N LEU A 178 29.13 -25.19 6.46
CA LEU A 178 30.32 -25.96 6.81
C LEU A 178 30.85 -25.58 8.19
N HIS A 179 30.85 -24.29 8.49
CA HIS A 179 31.31 -23.72 9.75
C HIS A 179 30.71 -22.34 9.96
N PHE A 180 30.62 -21.87 11.20
CA PHE A 180 30.35 -20.47 11.48
C PHE A 180 31.08 -20.05 12.74
N ASP A 181 31.57 -18.82 12.74
CA ASP A 181 32.14 -18.17 13.93
C ASP A 181 31.25 -17.00 14.35
N VAL A 182 31.17 -16.74 15.65
CA VAL A 182 30.38 -15.64 16.23
C VAL A 182 31.34 -14.65 16.88
N LEU A 183 31.50 -13.52 16.21
CA LEU A 183 32.24 -12.38 16.71
C LEU A 183 31.32 -11.51 17.59
N THR A 184 31.82 -11.09 18.75
CA THR A 184 31.14 -10.17 19.68
C THR A 184 31.82 -8.81 19.71
#